data_AF-A0A8J5JHA0-F1
#
_entry.id   AF-A0A8J5JHA0-F1
#
_cell.length_a   1.000
_cell.length_b   1.000
_cell.length_c   1.000
_cell.angle_alpha   90.00
_cell.angle_beta   90.00
_cell.angle_gamma   90.00
#
_symmetry.space_group_name_H-M   'P 1'
#
loop_
_entity.id
_entity.type
_entity.pdbx_description
1 polymer ?
#
loop_
_entity_poly.entity_id
_entity_poly.type
_entity_poly.pdbx_seq_one_letter_code
_entity_poly.pdbx_strand_id
1 'polypeptide(L)'
;MNHQQEKLVLRGETVALREAGHTIAGIARELGISKPTLQRWWQRWEESGNLLNRPKSGGPRKTTAADDQRIVDAATQSPLTNVVTIREQLQLDISAETVRRRLHEVRIHHRTPAIKEKLDSHPTARLQFA
;
A
#
# COMPACT_ATOMS: atom_id res chain seq x y z
N MET A 1 -4.02 -19.68 -16.39
CA MET A 1 -2.75 -19.45 -15.67
C MET A 1 -2.63 -17.95 -15.42
N ASN A 2 -2.02 -17.49 -14.32
CA ASN A 2 -1.83 -16.05 -14.07
C ASN A 2 -0.69 -15.54 -14.96
N HIS A 3 -0.87 -14.42 -15.67
CA HIS A 3 0.13 -13.80 -16.55
C HIS A 3 1.51 -13.59 -15.88
N GLN A 4 1.53 -13.41 -14.55
CA GLN A 4 2.76 -13.33 -13.77
C GLN A 4 3.51 -14.68 -13.73
N GLN A 5 2.77 -15.79 -13.57
CA GLN A 5 3.31 -17.14 -13.47
C GLN A 5 3.92 -17.57 -14.81
N GLU A 6 3.23 -17.30 -15.92
CA GLU A 6 3.70 -17.61 -17.27
C GLU A 6 5.03 -16.89 -17.58
N LYS A 7 5.14 -15.61 -17.21
CA LYS A 7 6.40 -14.86 -17.36
C LYS A 7 7.52 -15.39 -16.48
N LEU A 8 7.20 -15.89 -15.29
CA LEU A 8 8.20 -16.45 -14.39
C LEU A 8 8.81 -17.73 -14.97
N VAL A 9 7.97 -18.59 -15.55
CA VAL A 9 8.41 -19.81 -16.25
C VAL A 9 9.33 -19.47 -17.42
N LEU A 10 8.91 -18.55 -18.31
CA LEU A 10 9.73 -18.13 -19.45
C LEU A 10 11.08 -17.52 -19.05
N ARG A 11 11.12 -16.76 -17.94
CA ARG A 11 12.36 -16.21 -17.40
C ARG A 11 13.28 -17.30 -16.84
N GLY A 12 12.72 -18.27 -16.12
CA GLY A 12 13.48 -19.41 -15.61
C GLY A 12 14.08 -20.25 -16.74
N GLU A 13 13.28 -20.52 -17.77
CA GLU A 13 13.73 -21.24 -18.97
C GLU A 13 14.84 -20.46 -19.71
N THR A 14 14.70 -19.14 -19.81
CA THR A 14 15.75 -18.27 -20.37
C THR A 14 17.07 -18.43 -19.60
N VAL A 15 17.02 -18.44 -18.26
CA VAL A 15 18.23 -18.61 -17.43
C VAL A 15 18.85 -19.98 -17.64
N ALA A 16 18.05 -21.06 -17.58
CA ALA A 16 18.53 -22.41 -17.78
C ALA A 16 19.23 -22.59 -19.15
N LEU A 17 18.63 -22.05 -20.22
CA LEU A 17 19.21 -22.10 -21.57
C LEU A 17 20.49 -21.25 -21.69
N ARG A 18 20.56 -20.10 -21.00
CA ARG A 18 21.77 -19.28 -20.98
C ARG A 18 22.92 -19.96 -20.24
N GLU A 19 22.63 -20.62 -19.12
CA GLU A 19 23.62 -21.40 -18.36
C GLU A 19 24.09 -22.64 -19.13
N ALA A 20 23.21 -23.25 -19.94
CA ALA A 20 23.56 -24.32 -20.87
C ALA A 20 24.38 -23.84 -22.10
N GLY A 21 24.70 -22.54 -22.20
CA GLY A 21 25.57 -21.99 -23.24
C GLY A 21 24.87 -21.52 -24.52
N HIS A 22 23.53 -21.52 -24.56
CA HIS A 22 22.80 -21.05 -25.73
C HIS A 22 22.96 -19.54 -25.93
N THR A 23 23.02 -19.11 -27.20
CA THR A 23 23.08 -17.69 -27.54
C THR A 23 21.72 -17.01 -27.31
N ILE A 24 21.73 -15.73 -26.92
CA ILE A 24 20.51 -14.91 -26.77
C ILE A 24 19.63 -14.96 -28.03
N ALA A 25 20.25 -14.98 -29.22
CA ALA A 25 19.53 -15.05 -30.49
C ALA A 25 18.86 -16.42 -30.73
N GLY A 26 19.47 -17.52 -30.27
CA GLY A 26 18.87 -18.85 -30.34
C GLY A 26 17.64 -18.94 -29.44
N ILE A 27 17.79 -18.55 -28.18
CA ILE A 27 16.71 -18.59 -27.19
C ILE A 27 15.54 -17.69 -27.61
N ALA A 28 15.83 -16.49 -28.13
CA ALA A 28 14.80 -15.58 -28.64
C ALA A 28 13.93 -16.21 -29.75
N ARG A 29 14.53 -17.02 -30.64
CA ARG A 29 13.80 -17.73 -31.70
C ARG A 29 12.99 -18.90 -31.16
N GLU A 30 13.56 -19.66 -30.24
CA GLU A 30 12.92 -20.81 -29.60
C GLU A 30 11.70 -20.40 -28.78
N LEU A 31 11.83 -19.35 -27.97
CA LEU A 31 10.78 -18.89 -27.07
C LEU A 31 9.82 -17.88 -27.70
N GLY A 32 10.07 -17.44 -28.94
CA GLY A 32 9.28 -16.41 -29.61
C GLY A 32 9.35 -15.02 -28.93
N ILE A 33 10.42 -14.74 -28.18
CA ILE A 33 10.62 -13.49 -27.43
C ILE A 33 11.58 -12.58 -28.18
N SER A 34 11.34 -11.27 -28.16
CA SER A 34 12.27 -10.33 -28.78
C SER A 34 13.65 -10.33 -28.08
N LYS A 35 14.73 -10.35 -28.87
CA LYS A 35 16.12 -10.25 -28.38
C LYS A 35 16.34 -9.18 -27.30
N PRO A 36 15.87 -7.92 -27.44
CA PRO A 36 16.07 -6.91 -26.39
C PRO A 36 15.34 -7.22 -25.08
N THR A 37 14.19 -7.91 -25.14
CA THR A 37 13.47 -8.34 -23.93
C THR A 37 14.27 -9.41 -23.19
N LEU A 38 14.81 -10.37 -23.93
CA LEU A 38 15.62 -11.45 -23.38
C LEU A 38 16.92 -10.92 -22.78
N GLN A 39 17.61 -10.02 -23.49
CA GLN A 39 18.82 -9.37 -22.99
C GLN A 39 18.56 -8.61 -21.68
N ARG A 40 17.44 -7.88 -21.59
CA ARG A 40 17.02 -7.20 -20.36
C ARG A 40 16.73 -8.18 -19.21
N TRP A 41 16.14 -9.33 -19.50
CA TRP A 41 15.90 -10.36 -18.48
C TRP A 41 17.20 -10.99 -17.98
N TRP A 42 18.11 -11.33 -18.91
CA TRP A 42 19.43 -11.87 -18.58
C TRP A 42 20.25 -10.89 -17.73
N GLN A 43 20.36 -9.63 -18.16
CA GLN A 43 21.09 -8.62 -17.41
C GLN A 43 20.54 -8.45 -15.98
N ARG A 44 19.20 -8.45 -15.82
CA ARG A 44 18.58 -8.38 -14.49
C ARG A 44 18.92 -9.58 -13.62
N TRP A 45 18.94 -10.78 -14.21
CA TRP A 45 19.32 -12.00 -13.52
C TRP A 45 20.77 -11.91 -13.04
N GLU A 46 21.68 -11.45 -13.90
CA GLU A 46 23.10 -11.25 -13.56
C GLU A 46 23.30 -10.22 -12.45
N GLU A 47 22.52 -9.14 -12.45
CA GLU A 47 22.59 -8.07 -11.44
C GLU A 47 22.01 -8.46 -10.07
N SER A 48 20.93 -9.25 -10.04
CA SER A 48 20.12 -9.40 -8.82
C SER A 48 19.71 -10.84 -8.46
N GLY A 49 19.92 -11.81 -9.36
CA GLY A 49 19.47 -13.19 -9.17
C GLY A 49 17.95 -13.33 -9.02
N ASN A 50 17.17 -12.35 -9.48
CA ASN A 50 15.72 -12.33 -9.27
C ASN A 50 14.94 -12.39 -10.59
N LEU A 51 14.07 -13.39 -10.71
CA LEU A 51 13.17 -13.60 -11.85
C LEU A 51 11.82 -12.88 -11.69
N LEU A 52 11.48 -12.46 -10.47
CA LEU A 52 10.23 -11.75 -10.18
C LEU A 52 10.25 -10.33 -10.75
N ASN A 53 9.05 -9.77 -10.88
CA ASN A 53 8.96 -8.34 -11.20
C ASN A 53 9.39 -7.52 -9.99
N ARG A 54 10.20 -6.49 -10.24
CA ARG A 54 10.50 -5.48 -9.24
C ARG A 54 9.18 -4.83 -8.78
N PRO A 55 8.99 -4.57 -7.47
CA PRO A 55 7.87 -3.77 -7.02
C PRO A 55 7.86 -2.46 -7.80
N LYS A 56 6.69 -2.08 -8.31
CA LYS A 56 6.53 -0.78 -8.96
C LYS A 56 6.79 0.30 -7.92
N SER A 57 7.67 1.24 -8.23
CA SER A 57 7.74 2.48 -7.48
C SER A 57 6.38 3.17 -7.60
N GLY A 58 5.72 3.40 -6.47
CA GLY A 58 4.53 4.26 -6.45
C GLY A 58 4.87 5.69 -6.86
N GLY A 59 3.84 6.51 -7.08
CA GLY A 59 4.05 7.95 -7.26
C GLY A 59 4.63 8.61 -5.99
N PRO A 60 5.30 9.77 -6.13
CA PRO A 60 5.83 10.50 -5.00
C PRO A 60 4.72 10.87 -4.01
N ARG A 61 5.06 10.86 -2.72
CA ARG A 61 4.14 11.29 -1.66
C ARG A 61 4.04 12.82 -1.68
N LYS A 62 2.82 13.35 -1.46
CA LYS A 62 2.60 14.78 -1.21
C LYS A 62 2.95 15.21 0.22
N THR A 63 3.05 14.26 1.14
CA THR A 63 3.35 14.52 2.55
C THR A 63 4.77 14.12 2.88
N THR A 64 5.39 14.85 3.80
CA THR A 64 6.67 14.48 4.40
C THR A 64 6.45 13.60 5.63
N ALA A 65 7.51 12.96 6.14
CA ALA A 65 7.43 12.19 7.38
C ALA A 65 7.04 13.06 8.58
N ALA A 66 7.43 14.35 8.59
CA ALA A 66 7.04 15.29 9.64
C ALA A 66 5.55 15.63 9.58
N ASP A 67 5.00 15.81 8.37
CA ASP A 67 3.55 16.03 8.20
C ASP A 67 2.75 14.81 8.64
N ASP A 68 3.21 13.61 8.25
CA ASP A 68 2.59 12.35 8.64
C ASP A 68 2.55 12.21 10.18
N GLN A 69 3.63 12.58 10.87
CA GLN A 69 3.69 12.57 12.34
C GLN A 69 2.70 13.57 12.95
N ARG A 70 2.66 14.82 12.45
CA ARG A 70 1.71 15.85 12.91
C ARG A 70 0.25 15.42 12.74
N ILE A 71 -0.07 14.71 11.65
CA ILE A 71 -1.40 14.13 11.41
C ILE A 71 -1.74 13.10 12.48
N VAL A 72 -0.80 12.21 12.80
CA VAL A 72 -0.99 11.15 13.81
C VAL A 72 -1.13 11.73 15.21
N ASP A 73 -0.31 12.72 15.56
CA ASP A 73 -0.39 13.39 16.87
C ASP A 73 -1.73 14.10 17.06
N ALA A 74 -2.19 14.85 16.05
CA ALA A 74 -3.48 15.53 16.09
C ALA A 74 -4.65 14.54 16.26
N ALA A 75 -4.62 13.42 15.54
CA ALA A 75 -5.65 12.39 15.66
C ALA A 75 -5.61 11.66 17.01
N THR A 76 -4.41 11.48 17.59
CA THR A 76 -4.24 10.79 18.88
C THR A 76 -4.67 11.68 20.04
N GLN A 77 -4.37 12.98 19.98
CA GLN A 77 -4.78 13.95 20.99
C GLN A 77 -6.29 14.19 21.02
N SER A 78 -6.95 14.14 19.86
CA SER A 78 -8.38 14.36 19.73
C SER A 78 -9.04 13.28 18.84
N PRO A 79 -9.31 12.09 19.40
CA PRO A 79 -9.75 10.92 18.62
C PRO A 79 -11.11 11.07 17.93
N LEU A 80 -11.91 12.06 18.33
CA LEU A 80 -13.22 12.36 17.73
C LEU A 80 -13.15 13.44 16.64
N THR A 81 -11.99 14.07 16.42
CA THR A 81 -11.84 15.17 15.47
C THR A 81 -11.91 14.68 14.03
N ASN A 82 -12.64 15.41 13.19
CA ASN A 82 -12.77 15.09 11.78
C ASN A 82 -11.45 15.31 11.04
N VAL A 83 -11.15 14.43 10.09
CA VAL A 83 -10.02 14.52 9.15
C VAL A 83 -9.93 15.87 8.44
N VAL A 84 -11.07 16.48 8.10
CA VAL A 84 -11.13 17.82 7.48
C VAL A 84 -10.59 18.88 8.42
N THR A 85 -10.98 18.82 9.69
CA THR A 85 -10.52 19.74 10.75
C THR A 85 -9.03 19.55 11.03
N ILE A 86 -8.54 18.30 11.07
CA ILE A 86 -7.10 18.01 11.23
C ILE A 86 -6.30 18.64 10.07
N ARG A 87 -6.77 18.48 8.83
CA ARG A 87 -6.14 19.11 7.66
C ARG A 87 -6.07 20.63 7.79
N GLU A 88 -7.18 21.25 8.19
CA GLU A 88 -7.29 22.71 8.34
C GLU A 88 -6.40 23.25 9.46
N GLN A 89 -6.37 22.57 10.61
CA GLN A 89 -5.51 22.90 11.74
C GLN A 89 -4.02 22.81 11.38
N LEU A 90 -3.64 21.84 10.56
CA LEU A 90 -2.26 21.65 10.13
C LEU A 90 -1.88 22.48 8.89
N GLN A 91 -2.85 23.16 8.27
CA GLN A 91 -2.69 23.98 7.06
C GLN A 91 -1.99 23.24 5.91
N LEU A 92 -2.29 21.94 5.75
CA LEU A 92 -1.67 21.12 4.72
C LEU A 92 -2.47 21.19 3.41
N ASP A 93 -1.78 21.45 2.29
CA ASP A 93 -2.35 21.41 0.93
C ASP A 93 -2.52 19.97 0.42
N ILE A 94 -3.29 19.18 1.17
CA ILE A 94 -3.57 17.78 0.86
C ILE A 94 -5.07 17.48 0.96
N SER A 95 -5.52 16.48 0.20
CA SER A 95 -6.91 16.05 0.30
C SER A 95 -7.18 15.37 1.65
N ALA A 96 -8.42 15.45 2.14
CA ALA A 96 -8.84 14.72 3.34
C ALA A 96 -8.63 13.20 3.19
N GLU A 97 -8.72 12.67 1.97
CA GLU A 97 -8.39 11.26 1.68
C GLU A 97 -6.93 10.94 1.94
N THR A 98 -6.01 11.86 1.65
CA THR A 98 -4.59 11.67 1.93
C THR A 98 -4.35 11.57 3.43
N VAL A 99 -4.97 12.45 4.22
CA VAL A 99 -4.90 12.41 5.70
C VAL A 99 -5.48 11.10 6.23
N ARG A 100 -6.65 10.66 5.73
CA ARG A 100 -7.25 9.37 6.11
C ARG A 100 -6.34 8.20 5.76
N ARG A 101 -5.68 8.22 4.59
CA ARG A 101 -4.71 7.20 4.20
C ARG A 101 -3.54 7.13 5.18
N ARG A 102 -3.02 8.27 5.64
CA ARG A 102 -1.96 8.31 6.68
C ARG A 102 -2.40 7.71 8.00
N LEU A 103 -3.60 8.05 8.46
CA LEU A 103 -4.15 7.45 9.67
C LEU A 103 -4.36 5.93 9.52
N HIS A 104 -4.82 5.47 8.35
CA HIS A 104 -4.99 4.05 8.08
C HIS A 104 -3.65 3.29 8.00
N GLU A 105 -2.58 3.91 7.49
CA GLU A 105 -1.22 3.34 7.49
C GLU A 105 -0.75 2.99 8.91
N VAL A 106 -1.14 3.80 9.91
CA VAL A 106 -0.86 3.56 11.35
C VAL A 106 -2.01 2.90 12.10
N ARG A 107 -3.01 2.33 11.40
CA ARG A 107 -4.17 1.63 11.97
C ARG A 107 -5.10 2.48 12.85
N ILE A 108 -5.07 3.81 12.72
CA ILE A 108 -6.02 4.70 13.39
C ILE A 108 -7.29 4.79 12.54
N HIS A 109 -8.41 4.39 13.13
CA HIS A 109 -9.74 4.44 12.53
C HIS A 109 -10.67 5.30 13.39
N HIS A 110 -11.45 6.16 12.75
CA HIS A 110 -12.43 7.05 13.41
C HIS A 110 -13.66 6.31 13.98
N ARG A 111 -13.74 4.98 13.86
CA ARG A 111 -14.91 4.20 14.29
C ARG A 111 -14.75 3.77 15.75
N THR A 112 -14.96 4.69 16.67
CA THR A 112 -15.18 4.36 18.08
C THR A 112 -16.61 4.73 18.43
N PRO A 113 -17.49 3.77 18.79
CA PRO A 113 -18.85 4.08 19.20
C PRO A 113 -18.84 4.94 20.47
N ALA A 114 -19.75 5.91 20.56
CA ALA A 114 -19.93 6.68 21.79
C ALA A 114 -20.34 5.73 22.92
N ILE A 115 -19.49 5.61 23.95
CA ILE A 115 -19.80 4.87 25.16
C ILE A 115 -20.76 5.76 25.97
N LYS A 116 -22.03 5.40 26.00
CA LYS A 116 -23.01 6.04 26.90
C LYS A 116 -22.86 5.41 28.28
N GLU A 117 -22.58 6.22 29.29
CA GLU A 117 -22.70 5.76 30.68
C GLU A 117 -24.16 5.34 30.92
N LYS A 118 -24.34 4.17 31.53
CA LYS A 118 -25.68 3.65 31.81
C LYS A 118 -26.31 4.52 32.90
N LEU A 119 -27.31 5.33 32.53
CA LEU A 119 -28.10 6.08 33.51
C LEU A 119 -29.00 5.09 34.27
N ASP A 120 -28.65 4.80 35.53
CA ASP A 120 -29.36 3.82 36.38
C ASP A 120 -30.63 4.41 37.04
N SER A 121 -30.84 5.73 36.95
CA SER A 121 -31.86 6.47 37.72
C SER A 121 -33.12 6.85 36.93
N HIS A 122 -33.81 5.88 36.32
CA HIS A 122 -35.09 6.12 35.63
C HIS A 122 -36.33 5.31 36.04
N PRO A 123 -36.27 4.16 36.73
CA PRO A 123 -37.50 3.40 36.97
C PRO A 123 -38.44 4.06 37.99
N THR A 124 -37.93 4.76 38.99
CA THR A 124 -38.73 5.37 40.07
C THR A 124 -39.37 6.71 39.71
N ALA A 125 -38.74 7.51 38.84
CA ALA A 125 -39.26 8.82 38.43
C ALA A 125 -40.55 8.75 37.61
N ARG A 126 -40.84 7.61 36.98
CA ARG A 126 -42.08 7.39 36.21
C ARG A 126 -43.29 7.09 37.09
N LEU A 127 -43.06 6.56 38.29
CA LEU A 127 -44.12 6.23 39.25
C LEU A 127 -44.64 7.44 40.02
N GLN A 128 -43.93 8.58 39.99
CA GLN A 128 -44.34 9.82 40.68
C GLN A 128 -45.37 10.65 39.89
N PHE A 129 -45.63 10.30 38.63
CA PHE A 129 -46.56 10.99 37.74
C PHE A 129 -47.79 10.12 37.37
N ALA A 130 -48.01 9.00 38.07
CA ALA A 130 -49.18 8.13 37.95
C ALA A 130 -50.06 8.26 39.19
#